data_AF-A0ABD5QI34-F1
#
_entry.id   AF-A0ABD5QI34-F1
#
_cell.length_a   1.000
_cell.length_b   1.000
_cell.length_c   1.000
_cell.angle_alpha   90.00
_cell.angle_beta   90.00
_cell.angle_gamma   90.00
#
_symmetry.space_group_name_H-M   'P 1'
#
loop_
_entity.id
_entity.type
_entity.pdbx_description
1 polymer ?
#
loop_
_entity_poly.entity_id
_entity_poly.type
_entity_poly.pdbx_seq_one_letter_code
_entity_poly.pdbx_strand_id
1 'polypeptide(L)' 'PPYSPTLNAIEPLWKDLKREISPEIFADKEHFREFLTETFLRLSHRVSFASDWIETFLPDIQVLQ' A
#
# COMPACT_ATOMS: atom_id res chain seq x y z
N PRO A 1 -16.86 -9.10 3.05
CA PRO A 1 -17.48 -9.60 4.30
C PRO A 1 -16.86 -8.89 5.51
N PRO A 2 -17.48 -8.89 6.69
CA PRO A 2 -16.83 -8.45 7.92
C PRO A 2 -15.49 -9.20 8.10
N TYR A 3 -14.47 -8.50 8.61
CA TYR A 3 -13.13 -9.06 8.89
C TYR A 3 -12.41 -9.67 7.68
N SER A 4 -12.63 -9.12 6.49
CA SER A 4 -11.93 -9.55 5.26
C SER A 4 -10.88 -8.51 4.86
N PRO A 5 -9.71 -8.45 5.53
CA PRO A 5 -8.64 -7.52 5.15
C PRO A 5 -8.17 -7.77 3.71
N THR A 6 -8.26 -9.00 3.22
CA THR A 6 -8.02 -9.33 1.81
C THR A 6 -8.92 -8.57 0.82
N LEU A 7 -10.03 -7.98 1.28
CA LEU A 7 -10.96 -7.17 0.50
C LEU A 7 -10.82 -5.66 0.77
N ASN A 8 -9.75 -5.25 1.44
CA ASN A 8 -9.41 -3.85 1.62
C ASN A 8 -8.20 -3.51 0.76
N ALA A 9 -8.43 -2.70 -0.28
CA ALA A 9 -7.45 -2.35 -1.29
C ALA A 9 -6.14 -1.77 -0.69
N ILE A 10 -6.19 -1.08 0.45
CA ILE A 10 -4.99 -0.50 1.05
C ILE A 10 -4.07 -1.53 1.76
N GLU A 11 -4.52 -2.76 2.02
CA GLU A 11 -3.73 -3.74 2.81
C GLU A 11 -2.39 -4.15 2.17
N PRO A 12 -2.29 -4.40 0.85
CA PRO A 12 -1.00 -4.60 0.20
C PRO A 12 -0.04 -3.42 0.38
N LEU A 13 -0.53 -2.18 0.34
CA LEU A 13 0.28 -1.00 0.58
C LEU A 13 0.78 -0.97 2.03
N TRP A 14 -0.09 -1.24 3.01
CA TRP A 14 0.32 -1.33 4.42
C TRP A 14 1.34 -2.44 4.67
N LYS A 15 1.20 -3.59 3.99
CA LYS A 15 2.18 -4.69 4.06
C LYS A 15 3.55 -4.23 3.59
N ASP A 16 3.61 -3.57 2.43
CA ASP A 16 4.86 -3.07 1.87
C ASP A 16 5.48 -1.95 2.73
N LEU A 17 4.65 -1.02 3.23
CA LEU A 17 5.10 0.03 4.13
C LEU A 17 5.73 -0.55 5.41
N LYS A 18 5.08 -1.52 6.05
CA LYS A 18 5.62 -2.19 7.24
C LYS A 18 6.93 -2.91 6.96
N ARG A 19 7.08 -3.51 5.77
CA ARG A 19 8.34 -4.15 5.35
C ARG A 19 9.48 -3.14 5.23
N GLU A 20 9.21 -1.95 4.72
CA GLU A 20 10.20 -0.88 4.58
C GLU A 20 10.53 -0.19 5.92
N ILE A 21 9.58 -0.11 6.84
CA ILE A 21 9.80 0.41 8.21
C ILE A 21 10.66 -0.55 9.05
N SER A 22 10.46 -1.87 8.91
CA SER A 22 11.05 -2.87 9.79
C SER A 22 12.58 -2.82 9.96
N PRO A 23 13.40 -2.55 8.91
CA PRO A 23 14.86 -2.49 9.07
C PRO A 23 15.39 -1.14 9.57
N GLU A 24 14.57 -0.08 9.60
CA GLU A 24 15.02 1.28 9.85
C GLU A 24 15.05 1.60 11.36
N ILE A 25 16.10 2.30 11.81
CA ILE A 25 16.22 2.78 13.19
C ILE A 25 15.92 4.27 13.21
N PHE A 26 14.83 4.64 13.89
CA PHE A 26 14.41 6.03 14.01
C PHE A 26 15.03 6.69 15.23
N ALA A 27 15.61 7.88 15.04
CA ALA A 27 16.22 8.67 16.10
C ALA A 27 15.17 9.29 17.03
N ASP A 28 14.04 9.72 16.46
CA ASP A 28 12.92 10.34 17.16
C ASP A 28 11.61 10.13 16.38
N LYS A 29 10.54 10.70 16.94
CA LYS A 29 9.18 10.59 16.39
C LYS A 29 9.03 11.34 15.07
N GLU A 30 9.72 12.47 14.93
CA GLU A 30 9.69 13.32 13.75
C GLU A 30 10.33 12.59 12.57
N HIS A 31 11.52 11.99 12.76
CA HIS A 31 12.17 11.13 11.77
C HIS A 31 11.26 9.97 11.35
N PHE A 32 10.62 9.28 12.31
CA PHE A 32 9.66 8.23 11.98
C PHE A 32 8.48 8.74 11.14
N ARG A 33 7.94 9.92 11.47
CA ARG A 33 6.79 10.51 10.76
C ARG A 33 7.16 10.91 9.32
N GLU A 34 8.33 11.51 9.13
CA GLU A 34 8.84 11.89 7.81
C GLU A 34 9.04 10.65 6.95
N PHE A 35 9.77 9.65 7.45
CA PHE A 35 9.99 8.38 6.76
C PHE A 35 8.68 7.68 6.38
N LEU A 36 7.74 7.60 7.33
CA LEU A 36 6.42 7.00 7.11
C LEU A 36 5.68 7.70 5.96
N THR A 37 5.66 9.04 5.98
CA THR A 37 4.91 9.86 5.02
C THR A 37 5.51 9.74 3.62
N GLU A 38 6.82 9.86 3.50
CA GLU A 38 7.53 9.75 2.22
C GLU A 38 7.39 8.35 1.62
N THR A 39 7.55 7.31 2.45
CA THR A 39 7.41 5.92 2.03
C THR A 39 5.97 5.61 1.59
N PHE A 40 4.97 6.10 2.33
CA PHE A 40 3.56 5.96 1.94
C PHE A 40 3.27 6.61 0.60
N LEU A 41 3.69 7.86 0.39
CA LEU A 41 3.46 8.59 -0.86
C LEU A 41 4.17 7.93 -2.05
N ARG A 42 5.40 7.45 -1.86
CA ARG A 42 6.14 6.73 -2.91
C ARG A 42 5.45 5.41 -3.27
N LEU A 43 4.96 4.67 -2.28
CA LEU A 43 4.25 3.40 -2.51
C LEU A 43 2.89 3.64 -3.17
N SER A 44 2.11 4.62 -2.72
CA SER A 44 0.77 4.91 -3.25
C SER A 44 0.76 5.34 -4.72
N HIS A 45 1.88 5.89 -5.22
CA HIS A 45 2.03 6.22 -6.63
C HIS A 45 2.38 5.04 -7.54
N ARG A 46 2.61 3.83 -7.01
CA ARG A 46 2.88 2.65 -7.83
C ARG A 46 1.60 2.18 -8.51
N VAL A 47 1.60 2.20 -9.85
CA VAL A 47 0.48 1.73 -10.69
C VAL A 47 0.15 0.26 -10.43
N SER A 48 1.11 -0.55 -9.97
CA SER A 48 0.88 -1.95 -9.61
C SER A 48 -0.23 -2.13 -8.58
N PHE A 49 -0.32 -1.26 -7.57
CA PHE A 49 -1.42 -1.34 -6.60
C PHE A 49 -2.78 -1.08 -7.28
N ALA A 50 -2.86 -0.08 -8.16
CA ALA A 50 -4.08 0.19 -8.91
C ALA A 50 -4.47 -0.97 -9.85
N SER A 51 -3.49 -1.57 -10.53
CA SER A 51 -3.70 -2.75 -11.39
C SER A 51 -4.25 -3.93 -10.58
N ASP A 52 -3.58 -4.27 -9.47
CA ASP A 52 -3.99 -5.36 -8.58
C ASP A 52 -5.41 -5.13 -8.03
N TRP A 53 -5.77 -3.87 -7.73
CA TRP A 53 -7.12 -3.52 -7.27
C TRP A 53 -8.17 -3.71 -8.36
N ILE A 54 -7.89 -3.29 -9.60
CA ILE A 54 -8.81 -3.48 -10.72
C ILE A 54 -9.04 -4.98 -10.95
N GLU A 55 -7.97 -5.78 -10.98
CA GLU A 55 -8.09 -7.23 -11.15
C GLU A 55 -8.84 -7.91 -10.01
N THR A 56 -8.62 -7.48 -8.75
CA THR A 56 -9.22 -8.12 -7.57
C THR A 56 -10.68 -7.71 -7.35
N PHE A 57 -11.00 -6.43 -7.55
CA PHE A 57 -12.29 -5.84 -7.17
C PHE A 57 -13.20 -5.52 -8.35
N LEU A 58 -12.66 -5.41 -9.56
CA LEU A 58 -13.39 -5.02 -10.77
C LEU A 58 -13.13 -6.00 -11.93
N PRO A 59 -13.26 -7.32 -11.73
CA PRO A 59 -12.87 -8.33 -12.73
C PRO A 59 -13.67 -8.25 -14.04
N ASP A 60 -14.85 -7.63 -14.02
CA ASP A 60 -15.73 -7.47 -15.19
C ASP A 60 -15.44 -6.19 -16.00
N ILE A 61 -14.54 -5.31 -15.54
CA ILE A 61 -14.12 -4.15 -16.31
C ILE A 61 -13.09 -4.61 -17.33
N GLN A 62 -13.48 -4.64 -18.61
CA GLN A 62 -12.56 -4.83 -19.72
C GLN A 62 -11.56 -3.68 -19.76
N VAL A 63 -10.34 -3.94 -19.33
CA VAL A 63 -9.21 -3.04 -19.57
C VAL A 63 -8.92 -3.11 -21.06
N LEU A 64 -9.16 -2.02 -21.79
CA LEU A 64 -8.79 -1.94 -23.21
C LEU A 64 -7.27 -2.16 -23.31
N GLN A 65 -6.90 -3.30 -23.92
CA GLN A 65 -5.52 -3.70 -24.22
C GLN A 65 -4.92 -2.79 -25.29
#